data_AF-B2FUC6-F1
#
_entry.id   AF-B2FUC6-F1
#
_cell.length_a   1.000
_cell.length_b   1.000
_cell.length_c   1.000
_cell.angle_alpha   90.00
_cell.angle_beta   90.00
_cell.angle_gamma   90.00
#
_symmetry.space_group_name_H-M   'P 1'
#
loop_
_entity.id
_entity.type
_entity.pdbx_description
1 polymer ?
#
loop_
_entity_poly.entity_id
_entity_poly.type
_entity_poly.pdbx_seq_one_letter_code
_entity_poly.pdbx_strand_id
1 'polypeptide(L)'
;MAGENWQLGPSLDALDDLLHGGYGVLAGHDRATVIWGDIEHSRAALGRTTTCQWLQSKLEAPGTFNTRTIALQLDALQRGLGQTYFEIVMEIFASHRQITLVPA
;
A
#
# COMPACT_ATOMS: atom_id res chain seq x y z
N MET A 1 7.24 -13.68 9.45
CA MET A 1 6.41 -12.80 10.29
C MET A 1 6.70 -13.09 11.76
N ALA A 2 6.60 -12.11 12.66
CA ALA A 2 6.94 -12.33 14.08
C ALA A 2 5.99 -13.37 14.71
N GLY A 3 6.53 -14.42 15.30
CA GLY A 3 5.71 -15.51 15.88
C GLY A 3 5.08 -16.46 14.86
N GLU A 4 5.33 -16.28 13.56
CA GLU A 4 4.70 -17.04 12.47
C GLU A 4 5.75 -17.78 11.62
N ASN A 5 5.37 -18.93 11.05
CA ASN A 5 6.25 -19.72 10.17
C ASN A 5 6.15 -19.34 8.68
N TRP A 6 5.44 -18.26 8.35
CA TRP A 6 5.23 -17.74 7.00
C TRP A 6 5.64 -16.25 6.89
N GLN A 7 5.72 -15.74 5.66
CA GLN A 7 6.06 -14.34 5.37
C GLN A 7 4.93 -13.66 4.59
N LEU A 8 4.72 -12.37 4.84
CA LEU A 8 3.78 -11.58 4.05
C LEU A 8 4.28 -11.47 2.60
N GLY A 9 3.34 -11.58 1.66
CA GLY A 9 3.61 -11.27 0.26
C GLY A 9 3.86 -9.78 0.05
N PRO A 10 4.60 -9.39 -1.00
CA PRO A 10 4.84 -7.98 -1.32
C PRO A 10 3.63 -7.35 -2.03
N SER A 11 2.50 -7.22 -1.34
CA SER A 11 1.26 -6.63 -1.89
C SER A 11 0.63 -5.60 -0.95
N LEU A 12 -0.22 -4.74 -1.52
CA LEU A 12 -1.02 -3.78 -0.76
C LEU A 12 -2.10 -4.50 0.08
N ASP A 13 -2.64 -5.61 -0.41
CA ASP A 13 -3.58 -6.44 0.36
C ASP A 13 -2.89 -7.04 1.61
N ALA A 14 -1.64 -7.49 1.48
CA ALA A 14 -0.88 -8.00 2.62
C ALA A 14 -0.57 -6.91 3.66
N LEU A 15 -0.37 -5.66 3.22
CA LEU A 15 -0.28 -4.52 4.12
C LEU A 15 -1.61 -4.26 4.83
N ASP A 16 -2.72 -4.25 4.11
CA ASP A 16 -4.06 -4.05 4.66
C ASP A 16 -4.41 -5.15 5.69
N ASP A 17 -4.13 -6.41 5.36
CA ASP A 17 -4.32 -7.55 6.26
C ASP A 17 -3.47 -7.44 7.53
N LEU A 18 -2.22 -6.97 7.41
CA LEU A 18 -1.33 -6.80 8.56
C LEU A 18 -1.91 -5.79 9.55
N LEU A 19 -2.45 -4.68 9.05
CA LEU A 19 -2.93 -3.58 9.87
C LEU A 19 -4.23 -3.91 10.64
N HIS A 20 -4.96 -4.96 10.24
CA HIS A 20 -6.05 -5.53 11.04
C HIS A 20 -5.57 -6.13 12.38
N GLY A 21 -4.28 -6.42 12.53
CA GLY A 21 -3.66 -6.79 13.81
C GLY A 21 -3.89 -8.23 14.27
N GLY A 22 -4.34 -9.13 13.38
CA GLY A 22 -4.64 -10.52 13.74
C GLY A 22 -3.42 -11.43 13.94
N TYR A 23 -2.21 -10.96 13.62
CA TYR A 23 -0.98 -11.74 13.66
C TYR A 23 0.24 -10.83 13.79
N GLY A 24 1.42 -11.42 13.96
CA GLY A 24 2.66 -10.67 14.05
C GLY A 24 2.76 -9.85 15.34
N VAL A 25 3.56 -8.78 15.29
CA VAL A 25 3.80 -7.90 16.44
C VAL A 25 2.57 -7.10 16.88
N LEU A 26 1.51 -7.07 16.05
CA LEU A 26 0.25 -6.40 16.37
C LEU A 26 -0.75 -7.33 17.07
N ALA A 27 -0.51 -8.65 17.06
CA ALA A 27 -1.40 -9.61 17.70
C ALA A 27 -1.52 -9.34 19.20
N GLY A 28 -2.75 -9.21 19.69
CA GLY A 28 -3.03 -8.94 21.10
C GLY A 28 -2.87 -7.47 21.53
N HIS A 29 -2.59 -6.57 20.58
CA HIS A 29 -2.55 -5.13 20.83
C HIS A 29 -3.80 -4.45 20.27
N ASP A 30 -4.58 -3.79 21.13
CA ASP A 30 -5.81 -3.08 20.73
C ASP A 30 -5.53 -1.84 19.86
N ARG A 31 -4.33 -1.26 19.98
CA ARG A 31 -3.88 -0.07 19.25
C ARG A 31 -2.39 -0.13 18.99
N ALA A 32 -1.96 0.47 17.89
CA ALA A 32 -0.54 0.63 17.59
C ALA A 32 -0.26 1.99 16.95
N THR A 33 0.98 2.45 17.12
CA THR A 33 1.51 3.65 16.47
C THR A 33 2.57 3.24 15.47
N VAL A 34 2.43 3.68 14.23
CA VAL A 34 3.44 3.53 13.18
C VAL A 34 4.12 4.88 13.00
N ILE A 35 5.43 4.90 13.20
CA ILE A 35 6.27 6.06 12.92
C ILE A 35 6.85 5.89 11.52
N TRP A 36 6.48 6.76 10.59
CA TRP A 36 6.98 6.73 9.22
C TRP A 36 8.04 7.81 9.03
N GLY A 37 9.30 7.38 9.14
CA GLY A 37 10.47 8.24 8.89
C GLY A 37 10.60 8.63 7.42
N ASP A 38 10.97 9.88 7.15
CA ASP A 38 11.17 10.42 5.81
C ASP A 38 9.92 10.29 4.92
N ILE A 39 8.75 10.53 5.50
CA ILE A 39 7.47 10.39 4.79
C ILE A 39 7.36 11.31 3.57
N GLU A 40 7.98 12.49 3.59
CA GLU A 40 7.98 13.41 2.45
C GLU A 40 8.89 12.93 1.30
N HIS A 41 10.00 12.27 1.63
CA HIS A 41 10.78 11.56 0.63
C HIS A 41 9.97 10.42 0.02
N SER A 42 9.26 9.65 0.86
CA SER A 42 8.37 8.57 0.41
C SER A 42 7.25 9.09 -0.49
N ARG A 43 6.64 10.24 -0.15
CA ARG A 43 5.60 10.90 -0.96
C ARG A 43 6.12 11.24 -2.36
N ALA A 44 7.33 11.81 -2.44
CA ALA A 44 7.94 12.13 -3.73
C ALA A 44 8.31 10.86 -4.52
N ALA A 45 8.94 9.88 -3.86
CA ALA A 45 9.43 8.65 -4.48
C ALA A 45 8.30 7.72 -4.94
N LEU A 46 7.17 7.68 -4.22
CA LEU A 46 5.98 6.88 -4.52
C LEU A 46 4.89 7.67 -5.25
N GLY A 47 5.26 8.81 -5.83
CA GLY A 47 4.37 9.69 -6.58
C GLY A 47 3.98 9.13 -7.96
N ARG A 48 3.45 10.01 -8.80
CA ARG A 48 2.83 9.65 -10.09
C ARG A 48 3.73 8.84 -11.02
N THR A 49 5.00 9.21 -11.18
CA THR A 49 5.93 8.51 -12.10
C THR A 49 6.09 7.04 -11.72
N THR A 50 6.43 6.77 -10.46
CA THR A 50 6.60 5.41 -9.93
C THR A 50 5.29 4.63 -10.00
N THR A 51 4.16 5.27 -9.71
CA THR A 51 2.85 4.63 -9.78
C THR A 51 2.49 4.23 -11.21
N CYS A 52 2.76 5.08 -12.20
CA CYS A 52 2.57 4.76 -13.62
C CYS A 52 3.43 3.56 -14.04
N GLN A 53 4.70 3.50 -13.62
CA GLN A 53 5.60 2.38 -13.92
C GLN A 53 5.11 1.08 -13.28
N TRP A 54 4.66 1.15 -12.03
CA TRP A 54 4.09 0.01 -11.32
C TRP A 54 2.80 -0.51 -11.96
N LEU A 55 1.90 0.36 -12.41
CA LEU A 55 0.70 -0.05 -13.14
C LEU A 55 1.03 -0.65 -14.51
N GLN A 56 2.02 -0.09 -15.22
CA GLN A 56 2.48 -0.62 -16.50
C GLN A 56 3.08 -2.03 -16.35
N SER A 57 3.94 -2.25 -15.36
CA SER A 57 4.53 -3.58 -15.13
C SER A 57 3.49 -4.65 -14.81
N LYS A 58 2.36 -4.28 -14.19
CA LYS A 58 1.22 -5.20 -14.01
C LYS A 58 0.51 -5.57 -15.31
N LEU A 59 0.48 -4.67 -16.29
CA LEU A 59 -0.08 -4.96 -17.62
C LEU A 59 0.83 -5.90 -18.43
N GLU A 60 2.14 -5.88 -18.14
CA GLU A 60 3.14 -6.76 -18.77
C GLU A 60 3.15 -8.19 -18.20
N ALA A 61 2.36 -8.46 -17.15
CA ALA A 61 2.19 -9.77 -16.52
C ALA A 61 0.79 -10.36 -16.83
N PRO A 62 0.54 -10.84 -18.07
CA PRO A 62 -0.78 -11.34 -18.47
C PRO A 62 -1.20 -12.58 -17.65
N GLY A 63 -2.48 -12.62 -17.27
CA GLY A 63 -3.06 -13.73 -16.50
C GLY A 63 -2.96 -13.59 -14.98
N THR A 64 -2.14 -12.67 -14.47
CA THR A 64 -1.94 -12.45 -13.02
C THR A 64 -2.87 -11.37 -12.46
N PHE A 65 -3.11 -10.31 -13.23
CA PHE A 65 -3.88 -9.14 -12.79
C PHE A 65 -5.12 -8.91 -13.65
N ASN A 66 -6.11 -8.23 -13.08
CA ASN A 66 -7.23 -7.70 -13.85
C ASN A 66 -6.74 -6.52 -14.71
N THR A 67 -6.26 -6.82 -15.92
CA THR A 67 -5.67 -5.85 -16.84
C THR A 67 -6.62 -4.71 -17.21
N ARG A 68 -7.94 -4.96 -17.25
CA ARG A 68 -8.94 -3.91 -17.49
C ARG A 68 -8.94 -2.89 -16.36
N THR A 69 -8.98 -3.35 -15.11
CA THR A 69 -8.94 -2.45 -13.94
C THR A 69 -7.63 -1.67 -13.89
N ILE A 70 -6.50 -2.34 -14.11
CA ILE A 70 -5.18 -1.69 -14.11
C ILE A 70 -5.08 -0.62 -15.22
N ALA A 71 -5.58 -0.91 -16.42
CA ALA A 71 -5.57 0.07 -17.52
C ALA A 71 -6.41 1.31 -17.21
N LEU A 72 -7.57 1.16 -16.55
CA LEU A 72 -8.39 2.28 -16.10
C LEU A 72 -7.68 3.11 -15.02
N GLN A 73 -7.01 2.46 -14.07
CA GLN A 73 -6.22 3.15 -13.05
C GLN A 73 -5.07 3.94 -13.68
N LEU A 74 -4.39 3.37 -14.68
CA LEU A 74 -3.29 4.04 -15.38
C LEU A 74 -3.79 5.26 -16.16
N ASP A 75 -4.91 5.16 -16.89
CA ASP A 75 -5.52 6.29 -17.60
C ASP A 75 -5.93 7.41 -16.63
N ALA A 76 -6.65 7.06 -15.56
CA ALA A 76 -7.06 8.00 -14.54
C ALA A 76 -5.84 8.72 -13.93
N LEU A 77 -4.81 7.97 -13.57
CA LEU A 77 -3.57 8.52 -13.02
C LEU A 77 -2.90 9.44 -14.04
N GLN A 78 -2.82 9.06 -15.32
CA GLN A 78 -2.22 9.87 -16.38
C GLN A 78 -3.00 11.18 -16.65
N ARG A 79 -4.31 11.19 -16.42
CA ARG A 79 -5.16 12.39 -16.50
C ARG A 79 -5.17 13.24 -15.22
N GLY A 80 -4.45 12.81 -14.18
CA GLY A 80 -4.40 13.51 -12.89
C GLY A 80 -5.65 13.31 -12.04
N LEU A 81 -6.43 12.27 -12.33
CA LEU A 81 -7.66 11.91 -11.64
C LEU A 81 -7.53 10.62 -10.81
N GLY A 82 -6.42 9.90 -10.96
CA GLY A 82 -6.13 8.67 -10.22
C GLY A 82 -5.14 8.91 -9.07
N GLN A 83 -5.14 7.98 -8.13
CA GLN A 83 -4.28 8.02 -6.95
C GLN A 83 -2.86 7.54 -7.27
N THR A 84 -1.89 8.17 -6.62
CA THR A 84 -0.51 7.70 -6.51
C THR A 84 -0.42 6.51 -5.54
N TYR A 85 0.66 5.74 -5.65
CA TYR A 85 0.95 4.63 -4.75
C TYR A 85 1.03 5.12 -3.29
N PHE A 86 1.63 6.29 -3.06
CA PHE A 86 1.64 6.92 -1.75
C PHE A 86 0.23 7.16 -1.21
N GLU A 87 -0.66 7.74 -2.02
CA GLU A 87 -2.05 8.01 -1.61
C GLU A 87 -2.83 6.74 -1.32
N ILE A 88 -2.60 5.66 -2.07
CA ILE A 88 -3.22 4.36 -1.80
C ILE A 88 -2.75 3.82 -0.43
N VAL A 89 -1.45 3.89 -0.13
CA VAL A 89 -0.93 3.46 1.18
C VAL A 89 -1.51 4.31 2.31
N MET A 90 -1.64 5.62 2.11
CA MET A 90 -2.27 6.51 3.10
C MET A 90 -3.76 6.17 3.32
N GLU A 91 -4.49 5.81 2.27
CA GLU A 91 -5.88 5.36 2.37
C GLU A 91 -6.00 4.05 3.15
N ILE A 92 -5.08 3.10 2.91
CA ILE A 92 -4.99 1.87 3.71
C ILE A 92 -4.79 2.24 5.19
N PHE A 93 -3.79 3.05 5.55
CA PHE A 93 -3.61 3.45 6.95
C PHE A 93 -4.85 4.16 7.53
N ALA A 94 -5.53 5.00 6.75
CA ALA A 94 -6.73 5.71 7.20
C ALA A 94 -7.96 4.81 7.41
N SER A 95 -8.02 3.64 6.77
CA SER A 95 -9.10 2.66 6.98
C SER A 95 -8.99 1.93 8.33
N HIS A 96 -7.78 1.89 8.92
CA HIS A 96 -7.46 1.17 10.15
C HIS A 96 -7.47 2.07 11.39
N ARG A 97 -8.63 2.22 12.03
CA ARG A 97 -8.83 3.13 13.19
C ARG A 97 -7.97 2.80 14.42
N GLN A 98 -7.53 1.57 14.55
CA GLN A 98 -6.63 1.11 15.62
C GLN A 98 -5.17 1.53 15.42
N ILE A 99 -4.82 1.99 14.21
CA ILE A 99 -3.47 2.40 13.84
C ILE A 99 -3.39 3.94 13.84
N THR A 100 -2.41 4.47 14.57
CA THR A 100 -2.04 5.88 14.50
C THR A 100 -0.78 6.02 13.66
N LEU A 101 -0.87 6.68 12.51
CA LEU A 101 0.28 6.98 11.67
C LEU A 101 0.89 8.34 12.06
N VAL A 102 2.17 8.36 12.39
CA VAL A 102 2.92 9.55 12.78
C VAL A 102 4.05 9.79 11.77
N PRO A 103 4.06 10.91 11.03
CA PRO A 103 5.19 11.30 10.20
C PRO A 103 6.39 11.68 11.08
N ALA A 104 7.59 11.24 10.71
CA ALA A 104 8.84 11.57 11.41
C ALA A 104 9.97 11.96 10.45
#